data_AF-A0A8H3CA69-F1
#
_entry.id   AF-A0A8H3CA69-F1
#
_cell.length_a   1.000
_cell.length_b   1.000
_cell.length_c   1.000
_cell.angle_alpha   90.00
_cell.angle_beta   90.00
_cell.angle_gamma   90.00
#
_symmetry.space_group_name_H-M   'P 1'
#
loop_
_entity.id
_entity.type
_entity.pdbx_description
1 polymer ?
#
loop_
_entity_poly.entity_id
_entity_poly.type
_entity_poly.pdbx_seq_one_letter_code
_entity_poly.pdbx_strand_id
1 'polypeptide(L)'
;MDGPQLTTSQVASYKDGSTPLIEETNSIITEVVTTRNKRESNFVHHGWSGGAVATLSPWMSSRIHATNRHNPVGTWITRRTLAQRLTARVLAEDLVPAPEFKTAIEEALSHSTRFEKFQAVYCVLNRWGDVIPLEIELGISLSLTDTEANFAQFPAATSYNSLTNASKTKTANIIQKGAANSVGCEDGMWTTTDVPSSQWKLIRVTAVVPTLNLLSTDTRTRLSDLHDELLAYVPPLTIDIVHSECTIHDDMVNAAKTISQVGIRYGHHIVALSVTYLDGVTSGDGGDVGMAGTFTLTEGEHIAEIMTCASDEWLHAIQFITNKGRCSAIYGWFQGTPTVSRSEGGVLAGFSMRTKKHPQHGYMVTEANGIWRHDLIPRTPKESDVYSDYFGAKNQHGQGFNDRALIGNSSSIHITCVEVRAHGEIHSIEFTYTDTRNGKNRKFKAPRHGGSHGPYYRFDLGEGEHIVSVTGKYNDNWLTHLCFGTNLGRTSEVYGGGGGESFSARAPLGENGKSMRLQYVLGRCGLGLNGVMFAWTPDLP
;
A
#
# COMPACT_ATOMS: atom_id res chain seq x y z
N MET A 1 2.16 -24.41 0.55
CA MET A 1 3.59 -24.36 0.88
C MET A 1 4.22 -23.25 0.07
N ASP A 2 4.82 -22.25 0.72
CA ASP A 2 5.53 -21.13 0.09
C ASP A 2 6.99 -21.52 -0.16
N GLY A 3 7.20 -22.36 -1.17
CA GLY A 3 8.53 -22.78 -1.62
C GLY A 3 8.77 -22.44 -3.09
N PRO A 4 10.03 -22.55 -3.56
CA PRO A 4 10.38 -22.36 -4.96
C PRO A 4 9.61 -23.35 -5.84
N GLN A 5 9.11 -22.88 -6.98
CA GLN A 5 8.37 -23.68 -7.95
C GLN A 5 9.12 -23.68 -9.29
N LEU A 6 9.16 -24.85 -9.93
CA LEU A 6 9.71 -24.99 -11.27
C LEU A 6 8.65 -24.53 -12.29
N THR A 7 9.05 -23.71 -13.25
CA THR A 7 8.22 -23.32 -14.38
C THR A 7 8.54 -24.22 -15.58
N THR A 8 7.55 -24.45 -16.43
CA THR A 8 7.75 -25.19 -17.70
C THR A 8 8.12 -24.27 -18.85
N SER A 9 8.00 -22.95 -18.67
CA SER A 9 8.31 -21.95 -19.68
C SER A 9 9.82 -21.71 -19.73
N GLN A 10 10.41 -21.90 -20.91
CA GLN A 10 11.81 -21.56 -21.13
C GLN A 10 11.98 -20.04 -21.09
N VAL A 11 12.84 -19.56 -20.19
CA VAL A 11 13.13 -18.14 -20.01
C VAL A 11 14.45 -17.73 -20.66
N ALA A 12 15.34 -18.69 -20.91
CA ALA A 12 16.65 -18.47 -21.48
C ALA A 12 17.11 -19.65 -22.35
N SER A 13 18.00 -19.37 -23.28
CA SER A 13 18.76 -20.36 -24.04
C SER A 13 20.25 -20.03 -23.96
N TYR A 14 21.09 -21.02 -24.23
CA TYR A 14 22.52 -20.81 -24.39
C TYR A 14 22.80 -19.96 -25.63
N LYS A 15 23.83 -19.12 -25.56
CA LYS A 15 24.46 -18.54 -26.74
C LYS A 15 25.05 -19.66 -27.59
N ASP A 16 25.05 -19.49 -28.91
CA ASP A 16 25.54 -20.50 -29.85
C ASP A 16 26.92 -21.05 -29.43
N GLY A 17 26.99 -22.37 -29.26
CA GLY A 17 28.20 -23.09 -28.85
C GLY A 17 28.50 -23.13 -27.35
N SER A 18 27.72 -22.42 -26.52
CA SER A 18 27.88 -22.48 -25.06
C SER A 18 27.21 -23.73 -24.49
N THR A 19 27.84 -24.35 -23.49
CA THR A 19 27.33 -25.55 -22.83
C THR A 19 27.57 -25.45 -21.32
N PRO A 20 26.70 -26.07 -20.49
CA PRO A 20 26.93 -26.09 -19.06
C PRO A 20 28.23 -26.85 -18.74
N LEU A 21 28.99 -26.35 -17.77
CA LEU A 21 30.08 -27.11 -17.17
C LEU A 21 29.48 -28.16 -16.24
N ILE A 22 29.70 -29.43 -16.58
CA ILE A 22 29.20 -30.57 -15.81
C ILE A 22 30.39 -31.27 -15.15
N GLU A 23 30.31 -31.44 -13.84
CA GLU A 23 31.34 -32.10 -13.03
C GLU A 23 30.69 -33.23 -12.22
N GLU A 24 31.11 -34.47 -12.46
CA GLU A 24 30.76 -35.59 -11.58
C GLU A 24 31.50 -35.44 -10.26
N THR A 25 30.75 -35.59 -9.17
CA THR A 25 31.27 -35.47 -7.81
C THR A 25 30.75 -36.63 -6.98
N ASN A 26 31.45 -36.97 -5.91
CA ASN A 26 30.99 -38.00 -4.97
C ASN A 26 31.32 -37.53 -3.56
N SER A 27 30.65 -36.46 -3.14
CA SER A 27 30.90 -35.82 -1.86
C SER A 27 29.67 -35.93 -0.96
N ILE A 28 29.90 -35.99 0.34
CA ILE A 28 28.85 -35.91 1.35
C ILE A 28 29.08 -34.62 2.11
N ILE A 29 28.08 -33.75 2.10
CA ILE A 29 28.14 -32.43 2.75
C ILE A 29 27.03 -32.38 3.78
N THR A 30 27.37 -31.92 4.99
CA THR A 30 26.37 -31.53 5.98
C THR A 30 26.52 -30.05 6.24
N GLU A 31 25.43 -29.31 6.13
CA GLU A 31 25.40 -27.88 6.39
C GLU A 31 24.23 -27.50 7.29
N VAL A 32 24.41 -26.40 8.02
CA VAL A 32 23.40 -25.81 8.88
C VAL A 32 23.26 -24.35 8.46
N VAL A 33 22.06 -23.97 8.09
CA VAL A 33 21.74 -22.64 7.56
C VAL A 33 20.68 -22.02 8.47
N THR A 34 20.99 -20.83 8.97
CA THR A 34 20.08 -20.04 9.79
C THR A 34 19.41 -18.96 8.95
N THR A 35 18.09 -18.84 9.05
CA THR A 35 17.27 -17.88 8.30
C THR A 35 16.39 -17.05 9.24
N ARG A 36 15.98 -15.85 8.81
CA ARG A 36 15.31 -14.85 9.69
C ARG A 36 13.79 -14.78 9.52
N ASN A 37 13.27 -15.50 8.53
CA ASN A 37 11.83 -15.61 8.30
C ASN A 37 11.48 -16.99 7.74
N LYS A 38 10.22 -17.38 7.90
CA LYS A 38 9.75 -18.70 7.47
C LYS A 38 9.89 -18.92 5.97
N ARG A 39 9.74 -17.89 5.15
CA ARG A 39 9.90 -17.97 3.70
C ARG A 39 11.32 -18.34 3.31
N GLU A 40 12.32 -17.60 3.78
CA GLU A 40 13.74 -17.96 3.59
C GLU A 40 14.00 -19.40 4.05
N SER A 41 13.47 -19.78 5.22
CA SER A 41 13.60 -21.14 5.72
C SER A 41 13.02 -22.17 4.76
N ASN A 42 11.88 -21.89 4.10
CA ASN A 42 11.28 -22.79 3.12
C ASN A 42 12.14 -22.90 1.85
N PHE A 43 12.72 -21.80 1.36
CA PHE A 43 13.64 -21.84 0.22
C PHE A 43 14.86 -22.70 0.54
N VAL A 44 15.49 -22.45 1.69
CA VAL A 44 16.65 -23.22 2.16
C VAL A 44 16.28 -24.69 2.39
N HIS A 45 15.11 -24.97 2.97
CA HIS A 45 14.59 -26.32 3.13
C HIS A 45 14.49 -27.07 1.79
N HIS A 46 14.17 -26.35 0.71
CA HIS A 46 14.12 -26.88 -0.65
C HIS A 46 15.46 -26.85 -1.39
N GLY A 47 16.58 -26.62 -0.71
CA GLY A 47 17.93 -26.73 -1.27
C GLY A 47 18.56 -25.41 -1.71
N TRP A 48 17.92 -24.26 -1.51
CA TRP A 48 18.51 -22.98 -1.90
C TRP A 48 19.59 -22.57 -0.90
N SER A 49 20.72 -22.05 -1.37
CA SER A 49 21.74 -21.46 -0.49
C SER A 49 21.26 -20.11 0.05
N GLY A 50 21.87 -19.64 1.15
CA GLY A 50 21.60 -18.29 1.66
C GLY A 50 21.92 -17.21 0.63
N GLY A 51 23.00 -17.39 -0.15
CA GLY A 51 23.37 -16.46 -1.24
C GLY A 51 22.36 -16.42 -2.38
N ALA A 52 21.82 -17.58 -2.77
CA ALA A 52 20.78 -17.67 -3.80
C ALA A 52 19.49 -16.97 -3.35
N VAL A 53 19.11 -17.12 -2.08
CA VAL A 53 17.95 -16.44 -1.49
C VAL A 53 18.17 -14.93 -1.35
N ALA A 54 19.41 -14.48 -1.11
CA ALA A 54 19.74 -13.05 -1.05
C ALA A 54 19.74 -12.35 -2.42
N THR A 55 19.77 -13.12 -3.52
CA THR A 55 19.85 -12.60 -4.90
C THR A 55 18.46 -12.38 -5.54
N LEU A 56 17.38 -12.52 -4.75
CA LEU A 56 16.02 -12.34 -5.25
C LEU A 56 15.74 -10.88 -5.65
N SER A 57 15.07 -10.69 -6.78
CA SER A 57 14.76 -9.38 -7.35
C SER A 57 13.77 -8.58 -6.49
N PRO A 58 13.88 -7.23 -6.43
CA PRO A 58 12.88 -6.36 -5.82
C PRO A 58 11.45 -6.61 -6.35
N TRP A 59 11.32 -6.95 -7.64
CA TRP A 59 10.05 -7.30 -8.27
C TRP A 59 9.38 -8.52 -7.62
N MET A 60 10.17 -9.54 -7.28
CA MET A 60 9.65 -10.73 -6.61
C MET A 60 9.13 -10.36 -5.22
N SER A 61 9.90 -9.58 -4.46
CA SER A 61 9.52 -9.13 -3.13
C SER A 61 8.21 -8.33 -3.17
N SER A 62 8.10 -7.32 -4.05
CA SER A 62 6.87 -6.53 -4.21
C SER A 62 5.66 -7.40 -4.57
N ARG A 63 5.81 -8.33 -5.53
CA ARG A 63 4.75 -9.26 -5.94
C ARG A 63 4.29 -10.15 -4.81
N ILE A 64 5.23 -10.72 -4.05
CA ILE A 64 4.88 -11.59 -2.92
C ILE A 64 4.16 -10.78 -1.83
N HIS A 65 4.64 -9.58 -1.51
CA HIS A 65 4.00 -8.74 -0.51
C HIS A 65 2.62 -8.23 -0.95
N ALA A 66 2.41 -7.97 -2.24
CA ALA A 66 1.09 -7.63 -2.79
C ALA A 66 0.06 -8.76 -2.56
N THR A 67 0.49 -10.02 -2.54
CA THR A 67 -0.39 -11.17 -2.23
C THR A 67 -0.59 -11.43 -0.73
N ASN A 68 -0.04 -10.58 0.15
CA ASN A 68 -0.20 -10.64 1.61
C ASN A 68 0.05 -12.01 2.25
N ARG A 69 0.99 -12.78 1.70
CA ARG A 69 1.37 -14.06 2.30
C ARG A 69 2.10 -13.82 3.61
N HIS A 70 1.47 -14.21 4.71
CA HIS A 70 2.04 -14.13 6.05
C HIS A 70 3.42 -14.81 6.08
N ASN A 71 4.43 -14.07 6.50
CA ASN A 71 5.80 -14.53 6.61
C ASN A 71 6.33 -14.21 8.01
N PRO A 72 6.11 -15.09 9.00
CA PRO A 72 6.50 -14.79 10.36
C PRO A 72 8.02 -14.58 10.44
N VAL A 73 8.41 -13.60 11.26
CA VAL A 73 9.80 -13.29 11.61
C VAL A 73 10.21 -14.12 12.82
N GLY A 74 11.49 -14.49 12.90
CA GLY A 74 12.01 -15.43 13.89
C GLY A 74 13.32 -16.08 13.41
N THR A 75 13.90 -16.95 14.22
CA THR A 75 15.08 -17.71 13.82
C THR A 75 14.68 -19.14 13.45
N TRP A 76 14.92 -19.53 12.21
CA TRP A 76 14.77 -20.91 11.74
C TRP A 76 16.14 -21.50 11.44
N ILE A 77 16.32 -22.75 11.82
CA ILE A 77 17.53 -23.52 11.54
C ILE A 77 17.15 -24.63 10.58
N THR A 78 17.86 -24.68 9.45
CA THR A 78 17.76 -25.75 8.47
C THR A 78 19.06 -26.53 8.43
N ARG A 79 19.03 -27.80 8.81
CA ARG A 79 20.14 -28.73 8.62
C ARG A 79 19.89 -29.56 7.38
N ARG A 80 20.90 -29.70 6.53
CA ARG A 80 20.84 -30.52 5.31
C ARG A 80 22.02 -31.47 5.29
N THR A 81 21.75 -32.74 5.06
CA THR A 81 22.75 -33.71 4.63
C THR A 81 22.54 -33.96 3.14
N LEU A 82 23.60 -33.83 2.35
CA LEU A 82 23.60 -33.89 0.90
C LEU A 82 24.60 -34.95 0.45
N ALA A 83 24.16 -35.91 -0.37
CA ALA A 83 25.04 -36.79 -1.12
C ALA A 83 25.08 -36.27 -2.57
N GLN A 84 26.09 -35.47 -2.87
CA GLN A 84 26.28 -34.80 -4.15
C GLN A 84 26.88 -35.76 -5.17
N ARG A 85 26.26 -35.82 -6.35
CA ARG A 85 26.65 -36.73 -7.44
C ARG A 85 27.07 -35.99 -8.70
N LEU A 86 26.43 -34.87 -8.98
CA LEU A 86 26.70 -34.07 -10.16
C LEU A 86 26.55 -32.59 -9.80
N THR A 87 27.47 -31.78 -10.32
CA THR A 87 27.38 -30.32 -10.30
C THR A 87 27.21 -29.85 -11.74
N ALA A 88 26.25 -28.96 -11.98
CA ALA A 88 26.11 -28.28 -13.25
C ALA A 88 26.22 -26.76 -13.02
N ARG A 89 27.09 -26.12 -13.78
CA ARG A 89 27.39 -24.69 -13.73
C ARG A 89 27.13 -24.03 -15.08
N VAL A 90 26.51 -22.86 -15.04
CA VAL A 90 26.20 -22.01 -16.18
C VAL A 90 26.63 -20.60 -15.84
N LEU A 91 27.35 -19.95 -16.75
CA LEU A 91 27.68 -18.53 -16.58
C LEU A 91 26.51 -17.68 -17.09
N ALA A 92 26.17 -16.62 -16.37
CA ALA A 92 25.10 -15.71 -16.78
C ALA A 92 25.36 -15.08 -18.17
N GLU A 93 26.63 -14.86 -18.50
CA GLU A 93 27.07 -14.32 -19.80
C GLU A 93 26.87 -15.28 -20.97
N ASP A 94 26.69 -16.58 -20.71
CA ASP A 94 26.42 -17.59 -21.74
C ASP A 94 24.93 -17.75 -22.04
N LEU A 95 24.08 -17.00 -21.33
CA LEU A 95 22.63 -17.05 -21.49
C LEU A 95 22.13 -15.86 -22.31
N VAL A 96 21.10 -16.11 -23.11
CA VAL A 96 20.28 -15.10 -23.77
C VAL A 96 18.81 -15.33 -23.40
N PRO A 97 18.01 -14.27 -23.26
CA PRO A 97 16.60 -14.41 -22.93
C PRO A 97 15.87 -15.09 -24.10
N ALA A 98 14.92 -15.98 -23.78
CA ALA A 98 14.03 -16.55 -24.79
C ALA A 98 13.25 -15.41 -25.50
N PRO A 99 13.11 -15.44 -26.83
CA PRO A 99 12.42 -14.37 -27.57
C PRO A 99 11.02 -14.07 -27.03
N GLU A 100 10.26 -15.12 -26.68
CA GLU A 100 8.89 -15.00 -26.17
C GLU A 100 8.85 -14.32 -24.80
N PHE A 101 9.81 -14.61 -23.93
CA PHE A 101 9.93 -13.94 -22.63
C PHE A 101 10.24 -12.47 -22.80
N LYS A 102 11.19 -12.14 -23.68
CA LYS A 102 11.55 -10.76 -23.99
C LYS A 102 10.34 -9.98 -24.52
N THR A 103 9.66 -10.51 -25.53
CA THR A 103 8.46 -9.88 -26.11
C THR A 103 7.36 -9.67 -25.07
N ALA A 104 7.12 -10.66 -24.19
CA ALA A 104 6.11 -10.54 -23.14
C ALA A 104 6.42 -9.42 -22.13
N ILE A 105 7.69 -9.23 -21.75
CA ILE A 105 8.09 -8.10 -20.90
C ILE A 105 7.95 -6.76 -21.63
N GLU A 106 8.34 -6.69 -22.90
CA GLU A 106 8.22 -5.46 -23.70
C GLU A 106 6.74 -5.06 -23.89
N GLU A 107 5.86 -6.03 -24.13
CA GLU A 107 4.41 -5.85 -24.19
C GLU A 107 3.86 -5.40 -22.82
N ALA A 108 4.28 -6.04 -21.73
CA ALA A 108 3.89 -5.63 -20.37
C ALA A 108 4.24 -4.17 -20.08
N LEU A 109 5.43 -3.71 -20.51
CA LEU A 109 5.86 -2.33 -20.34
C LEU A 109 5.19 -1.33 -21.30
N SER A 110 4.45 -1.81 -22.30
CA SER A 110 3.75 -0.99 -23.29
C SER A 110 2.33 -0.59 -22.87
N HIS A 111 1.82 -1.15 -21.77
CA HIS A 111 0.50 -0.79 -21.24
C HIS A 111 0.40 0.70 -20.88
N SER A 112 -0.83 1.22 -20.90
CA SER A 112 -1.10 2.65 -20.79
C SER A 112 -0.95 3.18 -19.36
N THR A 113 -1.41 2.41 -18.37
CA THR A 113 -1.41 2.84 -16.96
C THR A 113 -0.29 2.17 -16.16
N ARG A 114 0.15 2.82 -15.08
CA ARG A 114 1.15 2.25 -14.16
C ARG A 114 0.69 0.91 -13.58
N PHE A 115 -0.57 0.83 -13.14
CA PHE A 115 -1.16 -0.40 -12.61
C PHE A 115 -1.10 -1.56 -13.63
N GLU A 116 -1.54 -1.33 -14.86
CA GLU A 116 -1.53 -2.36 -15.91
C GLU A 116 -0.11 -2.86 -16.20
N LYS A 117 0.88 -1.94 -16.26
CA LYS A 117 2.28 -2.32 -16.44
C LYS A 117 2.77 -3.22 -15.31
N PHE A 118 2.51 -2.86 -14.04
CA PHE A 118 2.90 -3.68 -12.88
C PHE A 118 2.25 -5.06 -12.93
N GLN A 119 0.92 -5.12 -13.14
CA GLN A 119 0.19 -6.38 -13.19
C GLN A 119 0.67 -7.27 -14.34
N ALA A 120 0.91 -6.69 -15.51
CA ALA A 120 1.43 -7.43 -16.67
C ALA A 120 2.83 -7.99 -16.38
N VAL A 121 3.75 -7.21 -15.81
CA VAL A 121 5.08 -7.70 -15.42
C VAL A 121 4.98 -8.80 -14.35
N TYR A 122 4.11 -8.66 -13.35
CA TYR A 122 3.85 -9.70 -12.36
C TYR A 122 3.30 -10.98 -12.98
N CYS A 123 2.42 -10.88 -13.97
CA CYS A 123 1.91 -12.03 -14.71
C CYS A 123 3.02 -12.75 -15.48
N VAL A 124 3.90 -12.00 -16.14
CA VAL A 124 5.06 -12.56 -16.85
C VAL A 124 6.02 -13.24 -15.87
N LEU A 125 6.40 -12.59 -14.77
CA LEU A 125 7.27 -13.22 -13.77
C LEU A 125 6.63 -14.46 -13.14
N ASN A 126 5.32 -14.46 -12.91
CA ASN A 126 4.61 -15.62 -12.39
C ASN A 126 4.61 -16.82 -13.36
N ARG A 127 4.55 -16.57 -14.68
CA ARG A 127 4.48 -17.62 -15.69
C ARG A 127 5.87 -18.15 -16.09
N TRP A 128 6.86 -17.28 -16.24
CA TRP A 128 8.21 -17.67 -16.70
C TRP A 128 9.17 -17.96 -15.55
N GLY A 129 8.91 -17.42 -14.35
CA GLY A 129 9.76 -17.54 -13.18
C GLY A 129 10.59 -16.28 -12.93
N ASP A 130 11.02 -16.11 -11.69
CA ASP A 130 11.70 -14.90 -11.24
C ASP A 130 13.23 -14.98 -11.35
N VAL A 131 13.79 -16.19 -11.38
CA VAL A 131 15.25 -16.46 -11.30
C VAL A 131 15.62 -17.70 -12.09
N ILE A 132 16.87 -17.76 -12.54
CA ILE A 132 17.49 -18.89 -13.23
C ILE A 132 18.60 -19.45 -12.34
N PRO A 133 18.57 -20.76 -12.02
CA PRO A 133 19.69 -21.42 -11.38
C PRO A 133 20.93 -21.40 -12.27
N LEU A 134 22.03 -20.85 -11.77
CA LEU A 134 23.33 -20.82 -12.44
C LEU A 134 24.23 -21.97 -12.00
N GLU A 135 24.13 -22.36 -10.73
CA GLU A 135 24.84 -23.52 -10.21
C GLU A 135 23.87 -24.39 -9.41
N ILE A 136 23.78 -25.64 -9.85
CA ILE A 136 22.91 -26.64 -9.26
C ILE A 136 23.67 -27.90 -8.97
N GLU A 137 23.19 -28.62 -7.97
CA GLU A 137 23.70 -29.92 -7.60
C GLU A 137 22.60 -30.95 -7.59
N LEU A 138 22.92 -32.10 -8.18
CA LEU A 138 22.05 -33.24 -8.31
C LEU A 138 22.55 -34.39 -7.45
N GLY A 139 21.63 -35.09 -6.80
CA GLY A 139 21.95 -36.21 -5.93
C GLY A 139 20.78 -36.55 -5.00
N ILE A 140 21.10 -36.83 -3.74
CA ILE A 140 20.15 -37.18 -2.69
C ILE A 140 20.32 -36.23 -1.51
N SER A 141 19.22 -35.79 -0.91
CA SER A 141 19.28 -34.94 0.28
C SER A 141 18.24 -35.32 1.32
N LEU A 142 18.60 -35.02 2.57
CA LEU A 142 17.71 -34.99 3.72
C LEU A 142 17.79 -33.60 4.36
N SER A 143 16.69 -32.87 4.33
CA SER A 143 16.54 -31.54 4.93
C SER A 143 15.65 -31.60 6.16
N LEU A 144 16.10 -30.98 7.24
CA LEU A 144 15.37 -30.81 8.50
C LEU A 144 15.29 -29.32 8.84
N THR A 145 14.10 -28.76 8.97
CA THR A 145 13.91 -27.35 9.34
C THR A 145 12.98 -27.21 10.54
N ASP A 146 13.40 -26.43 11.53
CA ASP A 146 12.58 -26.05 12.69
C ASP A 146 12.99 -24.66 13.19
N THR A 147 12.28 -24.12 14.17
CA THR A 147 12.67 -22.94 14.93
C THR A 147 13.91 -23.20 15.77
N GLU A 148 14.72 -22.17 16.02
CA GLU A 148 15.93 -22.28 16.85
C GLU A 148 15.66 -22.88 18.23
N ALA A 149 14.57 -22.49 18.90
CA ALA A 149 14.21 -23.00 20.22
C ALA A 149 13.92 -24.51 20.23
N ASN A 150 13.25 -25.01 19.19
CA ASN A 150 13.03 -26.45 19.03
C ASN A 150 14.32 -27.14 18.60
N PHE A 151 15.12 -26.47 17.76
CA PHE A 151 16.37 -27.04 17.28
C PHE A 151 17.42 -27.18 18.39
N ALA A 152 17.42 -26.29 19.39
CA ALA A 152 18.30 -26.39 20.56
C ALA A 152 17.99 -27.60 21.46
N GLN A 153 16.80 -28.18 21.37
CA GLN A 153 16.42 -29.39 22.13
C GLN A 153 17.02 -30.67 21.52
N PHE A 154 17.68 -30.56 20.38
CA PHE A 154 18.27 -31.69 19.68
C PHE A 154 19.53 -32.24 20.38
N PRO A 155 19.66 -33.56 20.59
CA PRO A 155 20.84 -34.12 21.23
C PRO A 155 22.07 -33.98 20.32
N ALA A 156 23.12 -33.34 20.82
CA ALA A 156 24.35 -33.08 20.05
C ALA A 156 24.98 -34.35 19.44
N ALA A 157 24.76 -35.52 20.05
CA ALA A 157 25.37 -36.80 19.67
C ALA A 157 24.56 -37.65 18.67
N THR A 158 23.37 -37.23 18.24
CA THR A 158 22.52 -38.07 17.37
C THR A 158 22.99 -38.03 15.91
N SER A 159 23.03 -39.18 15.24
CA SER A 159 23.21 -39.22 13.77
C SER A 159 21.92 -38.75 13.09
N TYR A 160 21.96 -37.54 12.51
CA TYR A 160 20.83 -36.91 11.80
C TYR A 160 20.67 -37.41 10.36
N ASN A 161 21.49 -38.37 9.95
CA ASN A 161 21.37 -38.99 8.62
C ASN A 161 20.26 -40.03 8.58
N SER A 162 19.70 -40.41 9.74
CA SER A 162 18.60 -41.37 9.87
C SER A 162 17.25 -40.65 9.92
N LEU A 163 16.35 -41.02 9.01
CA LEU A 163 14.97 -40.52 9.00
C LEU A 163 14.23 -40.89 10.30
N THR A 164 14.53 -42.06 10.87
CA THR A 164 13.95 -42.56 12.12
C THR A 164 14.32 -41.71 13.33
N ASN A 165 15.51 -41.10 13.33
CA ASN A 165 15.91 -40.15 14.37
C ASN A 165 15.31 -38.76 14.13
N ALA A 166 15.25 -38.31 12.87
CA ALA A 166 14.64 -37.03 12.53
C ALA A 166 13.13 -37.00 12.84
N SER A 167 12.42 -38.11 12.57
CA SER A 167 10.96 -38.24 12.77
C SER A 167 10.51 -38.28 14.22
N LYS A 168 11.43 -38.51 15.18
CA LYS A 168 11.14 -38.36 16.63
C LYS A 168 10.77 -36.91 16.99
N THR A 169 11.09 -35.95 16.12
CA THR A 169 10.69 -34.55 16.24
C THR A 169 9.30 -34.36 15.66
N LYS A 170 8.29 -34.11 16.52
CA LYS A 170 6.92 -33.88 16.06
C LYS A 170 6.72 -32.54 15.34
N THR A 171 7.63 -31.58 15.54
CA THR A 171 7.50 -30.19 15.07
C THR A 171 8.31 -29.87 13.81
N ALA A 172 9.37 -30.64 13.54
CA ALA A 172 10.29 -30.32 12.47
C ALA A 172 9.73 -30.73 11.10
N ASN A 173 9.92 -29.87 10.11
CA ASN A 173 9.63 -30.21 8.72
C ASN A 173 10.79 -31.03 8.15
N ILE A 174 10.49 -32.17 7.55
CA ILE A 174 11.47 -33.11 7.00
C ILE A 174 11.13 -33.37 5.55
N ILE A 175 12.10 -33.13 4.66
CA ILE A 175 11.99 -33.48 3.24
C ILE A 175 13.20 -34.29 2.84
N GLN A 176 12.94 -35.40 2.15
CA GLN A 176 13.95 -36.17 1.43
C GLN A 176 13.78 -35.93 -0.07
N LYS A 177 14.89 -35.77 -0.80
CA LYS A 177 14.90 -35.70 -2.25
C LYS A 177 15.83 -36.76 -2.83
N GLY A 178 15.40 -37.40 -3.91
CA GLY A 178 16.13 -38.52 -4.53
C GLY A 178 15.89 -39.84 -3.80
N ALA A 179 16.32 -40.95 -4.43
CA ALA A 179 16.17 -42.33 -3.93
C ALA A 179 14.73 -42.69 -3.51
N ALA A 180 13.89 -43.07 -4.49
CA ALA A 180 12.46 -43.36 -4.28
C ALA A 180 12.17 -44.60 -3.42
N ASN A 181 13.16 -45.48 -3.25
CA ASN A 181 13.03 -46.67 -2.43
C ASN A 181 13.68 -46.38 -1.07
N SER A 182 12.95 -46.54 0.02
CA SER A 182 13.36 -46.31 1.42
C SER A 182 14.62 -47.08 1.90
N VAL A 183 15.26 -47.85 1.01
CA VAL A 183 16.42 -48.70 1.33
C VAL A 183 17.59 -47.84 1.79
N GLY A 184 17.91 -47.94 3.08
CA GLY A 184 19.04 -47.25 3.71
C GLY A 184 18.73 -45.86 4.28
N CYS A 185 17.51 -45.33 4.11
CA CYS A 185 17.16 -44.02 4.68
C CYS A 185 16.85 -44.07 6.18
N GLU A 186 16.32 -45.19 6.66
CA GLU A 186 16.06 -45.41 8.09
C GLU A 186 17.36 -45.52 8.90
N ASP A 187 18.37 -46.18 8.35
CA ASP A 187 19.65 -46.45 9.04
C ASP A 187 20.75 -45.43 8.71
N GLY A 188 20.47 -44.45 7.85
CA GLY A 188 21.43 -43.41 7.42
C GLY A 188 22.51 -43.90 6.44
N MET A 189 22.38 -45.12 5.92
CA MET A 189 23.28 -45.72 4.94
C MET A 189 23.17 -45.11 3.53
N TRP A 190 22.10 -44.38 3.24
CA TRP A 190 21.84 -43.75 1.93
C TRP A 190 22.97 -42.82 1.46
N THR A 191 23.80 -42.31 2.37
CA THR A 191 24.99 -41.51 2.04
C THR A 191 26.10 -42.33 1.38
N THR A 192 26.14 -43.65 1.64
CA THR A 192 27.14 -44.59 1.11
C THR A 192 26.61 -45.49 -0.01
N THR A 193 25.29 -45.57 -0.15
CA THR A 193 24.66 -46.38 -1.20
C THR A 193 24.89 -45.77 -2.57
N ASP A 194 25.30 -46.61 -3.52
CA ASP A 194 25.38 -46.20 -4.92
C ASP A 194 23.95 -46.12 -5.48
N VAL A 195 23.57 -44.93 -5.93
CA VAL A 195 22.20 -44.64 -6.37
C VAL A 195 22.22 -44.30 -7.85
N PRO A 196 21.43 -45.00 -8.68
CA PRO A 196 21.39 -44.75 -10.12
C PRO A 196 21.10 -43.29 -10.47
N SER A 197 21.71 -42.79 -11.54
CA SER A 197 21.53 -41.41 -12.02
C SER A 197 20.07 -41.05 -12.33
N SER A 198 19.25 -42.03 -12.70
CA SER A 198 17.80 -41.87 -12.90
C SER A 198 17.03 -41.46 -11.64
N GLN A 199 17.62 -41.64 -10.46
CA GLN A 199 17.03 -41.28 -9.17
C GLN A 199 17.60 -39.99 -8.58
N TRP A 200 18.60 -39.37 -9.22
CA TRP A 200 19.14 -38.10 -8.76
C TRP A 200 18.11 -36.98 -8.94
N LYS A 201 18.05 -36.07 -7.98
CA LYS A 201 17.16 -34.90 -7.99
C LYS A 201 17.94 -33.64 -7.69
N LEU A 202 17.35 -32.48 -7.99
CA LEU A 202 17.89 -31.18 -7.60
C LEU A 202 17.88 -31.04 -6.07
N ILE A 203 19.08 -31.11 -5.49
CA ILE A 203 19.27 -31.09 -4.02
C ILE A 203 19.78 -29.76 -3.52
N ARG A 204 20.58 -29.04 -4.32
CA ARG A 204 21.11 -27.72 -3.93
C ARG A 204 21.12 -26.75 -5.12
N VAL A 205 20.79 -25.49 -4.84
CA VAL A 205 20.93 -24.34 -5.74
C VAL A 205 21.84 -23.35 -5.03
N THR A 206 23.08 -23.20 -5.51
CA THR A 206 24.10 -22.38 -4.83
C THR A 206 24.14 -20.96 -5.37
N ALA A 207 23.91 -20.77 -6.66
CA ALA A 207 23.91 -19.49 -7.33
C ALA A 207 22.72 -19.36 -8.29
N VAL A 208 22.16 -18.14 -8.38
CA VAL A 208 21.07 -17.80 -9.29
C VAL A 208 21.29 -16.42 -9.91
N VAL A 209 20.58 -16.14 -10.99
CA VAL A 209 20.46 -14.81 -11.56
C VAL A 209 18.98 -14.44 -11.75
N PRO A 210 18.54 -13.21 -11.44
CA PRO A 210 17.20 -12.76 -11.78
C PRO A 210 16.91 -12.88 -13.28
N THR A 211 15.74 -13.38 -13.66
CA THR A 211 15.38 -13.53 -15.08
C THR A 211 15.41 -12.20 -15.83
N LEU A 212 15.03 -11.11 -15.15
CA LEU A 212 15.10 -9.75 -15.68
C LEU A 212 16.53 -9.28 -16.02
N ASN A 213 17.57 -9.87 -15.40
CA ASN A 213 18.96 -9.50 -15.68
C ASN A 213 19.44 -9.96 -17.06
N LEU A 214 18.72 -10.91 -17.70
CA LEU A 214 19.02 -11.34 -19.06
C LEU A 214 18.53 -10.35 -20.14
N LEU A 215 17.66 -9.41 -19.76
CA LEU A 215 17.07 -8.47 -20.71
C LEU A 215 18.08 -7.39 -21.11
N SER A 216 17.78 -6.70 -22.21
CA SER A 216 18.60 -5.58 -22.69
C SER A 216 18.72 -4.49 -21.63
N THR A 217 19.80 -3.70 -21.67
CA THR A 217 19.99 -2.59 -20.74
C THR A 217 18.82 -1.60 -20.79
N ASP A 218 18.28 -1.29 -21.97
CA ASP A 218 17.10 -0.42 -22.12
C ASP A 218 15.87 -0.98 -21.37
N THR A 219 15.55 -2.26 -21.59
CA THR A 219 14.42 -2.91 -20.92
C THR A 219 14.61 -2.94 -19.41
N ARG A 220 15.84 -3.19 -18.93
CA ARG A 220 16.17 -3.18 -17.50
C ARG A 220 16.04 -1.79 -16.88
N THR A 221 16.46 -0.75 -17.59
CA THR A 221 16.26 0.64 -17.15
C THR A 221 14.77 0.95 -17.03
N ARG A 222 13.97 0.63 -18.06
CA ARG A 222 12.50 0.84 -18.01
C ARG A 222 11.82 0.08 -16.88
N LEU A 223 12.30 -1.13 -16.55
CA LEU A 223 11.82 -1.89 -15.39
C LEU A 223 12.27 -1.26 -14.07
N SER A 224 13.48 -0.70 -14.00
CA SER A 224 13.95 0.03 -12.82
C SER A 224 13.10 1.28 -12.60
N ASP A 225 12.94 2.10 -13.64
CA ASP A 225 12.15 3.34 -13.61
C ASP A 225 10.71 3.04 -13.18
N LEU A 226 10.09 2.00 -13.76
CA LEU A 226 8.75 1.57 -13.36
C LEU A 226 8.72 1.12 -11.89
N HIS A 227 9.73 0.39 -11.41
CA HIS A 227 9.79 -0.04 -10.00
C HIS A 227 9.99 1.13 -9.05
N ASP A 228 10.76 2.14 -9.44
CA ASP A 228 10.93 3.38 -8.67
C ASP A 228 9.61 4.18 -8.61
N GLU A 229 8.77 4.10 -9.65
CA GLU A 229 7.41 4.64 -9.66
C GLU A 229 6.39 3.82 -8.83
N LEU A 230 6.80 2.67 -8.26
CA LEU A 230 5.93 1.84 -7.41
C LEU A 230 5.38 2.66 -6.25
N LEU A 231 6.23 3.45 -5.62
CA LEU A 231 5.92 4.26 -4.44
C LEU A 231 6.02 5.75 -4.75
N ALA A 232 5.12 6.55 -4.18
CA ALA A 232 5.21 8.00 -4.19
C ALA A 232 4.92 8.57 -2.80
N TYR A 233 5.56 9.68 -2.46
CA TYR A 233 5.26 10.44 -1.25
C TYR A 233 4.31 11.58 -1.60
N VAL A 234 3.17 11.67 -0.91
CA VAL A 234 2.25 12.82 -1.05
C VAL A 234 1.85 13.36 0.33
N PRO A 235 2.14 14.64 0.62
CA PRO A 235 2.95 15.55 -0.20
C PRO A 235 4.41 15.05 -0.38
N PRO A 236 5.14 15.52 -1.41
CA PRO A 236 6.54 15.15 -1.59
C PRO A 236 7.37 15.49 -0.35
N LEU A 237 8.30 14.62 0.02
CA LEU A 237 9.17 14.84 1.18
C LEU A 237 9.99 16.12 0.99
N THR A 238 9.81 17.08 1.90
CA THR A 238 10.72 18.21 2.05
C THR A 238 11.86 17.77 2.98
N ILE A 239 13.09 17.72 2.43
CA ILE A 239 14.30 17.52 3.24
C ILE A 239 14.56 18.83 3.98
N ASP A 240 13.98 18.99 5.17
CA ASP A 240 14.33 20.09 6.06
C ASP A 240 15.63 19.82 6.82
N ILE A 241 16.19 20.89 7.37
CA ILE A 241 17.30 20.83 8.32
C ILE A 241 16.86 19.99 9.52
N VAL A 242 17.58 18.91 9.79
CA VAL A 242 17.36 18.04 10.96
C VAL A 242 17.65 18.84 12.22
N HIS A 243 16.60 19.38 12.85
CA HIS A 243 16.68 19.88 14.21
C HIS A 243 16.77 18.69 15.18
N SER A 244 17.64 18.80 16.19
CA SER A 244 17.90 17.74 17.18
C SER A 244 16.69 17.30 18.02
N GLU A 245 15.56 18.00 17.91
CA GLU A 245 14.32 17.72 18.65
C GLU A 245 13.25 17.00 17.80
N CYS A 246 13.59 16.70 16.54
CA CYS A 246 12.68 16.13 15.56
C CYS A 246 13.07 14.67 15.26
N THR A 247 12.08 13.78 15.27
CA THR A 247 12.22 12.38 14.86
C THR A 247 11.40 12.14 13.61
N ILE A 248 12.01 11.48 12.62
CA ILE A 248 11.34 11.07 11.38
C ILE A 248 11.20 9.55 11.43
N HIS A 249 9.96 9.09 11.32
CA HIS A 249 9.62 7.67 11.21
C HIS A 249 9.08 7.40 9.81
N ASP A 250 9.75 6.54 9.04
CA ASP A 250 9.38 6.26 7.66
C ASP A 250 9.04 4.78 7.45
N ASP A 251 7.82 4.52 7.00
CA ASP A 251 7.30 3.18 6.75
C ASP A 251 7.76 2.57 5.42
N MET A 252 8.73 3.16 4.70
CA MET A 252 9.22 2.65 3.41
C MET A 252 9.54 1.15 3.44
N VAL A 253 10.15 0.65 4.52
CA VAL A 253 10.49 -0.78 4.68
C VAL A 253 9.27 -1.71 4.71
N ASN A 254 8.09 -1.17 5.03
CA ASN A 254 6.82 -1.89 5.07
C ASN A 254 5.87 -1.49 3.93
N ALA A 255 6.19 -0.49 3.11
CA ALA A 255 5.31 0.03 2.05
C ALA A 255 4.98 -1.00 0.95
N ALA A 256 5.77 -2.08 0.83
CA ALA A 256 5.43 -3.19 -0.05
C ALA A 256 4.25 -4.05 0.47
N LYS A 257 3.85 -3.92 1.74
CA LYS A 257 2.77 -4.68 2.38
C LYS A 257 1.43 -3.98 2.22
N THR A 258 0.33 -4.67 2.53
CA THR A 258 -1.01 -4.08 2.54
C THR A 258 -1.44 -3.74 3.97
N ILE A 259 -1.91 -2.51 4.16
CA ILE A 259 -2.46 -2.03 5.43
C ILE A 259 -3.74 -2.81 5.75
N SER A 260 -3.86 -3.25 7.00
CA SER A 260 -5.08 -3.87 7.54
C SER A 260 -5.79 -2.96 8.54
N GLN A 261 -5.04 -2.13 9.26
CA GLN A 261 -5.57 -1.23 10.27
C GLN A 261 -4.65 -0.02 10.43
N VAL A 262 -5.26 1.14 10.70
CA VAL A 262 -4.55 2.33 11.18
C VAL A 262 -4.97 2.60 12.62
N GLY A 263 -3.99 2.66 13.53
CA GLY A 263 -4.18 3.07 14.92
C GLY A 263 -3.82 4.54 15.11
N ILE A 264 -4.65 5.28 15.84
CA ILE A 264 -4.52 6.73 16.03
C ILE A 264 -4.62 7.02 17.52
N ARG A 265 -3.69 7.81 18.06
CA ARG A 265 -3.86 8.42 19.39
C ARG A 265 -4.05 9.92 19.23
N TYR A 266 -5.12 10.44 19.83
CA TYR A 266 -5.53 11.82 19.61
C TYR A 266 -6.12 12.47 20.85
N GLY A 267 -6.04 13.80 20.88
CA GLY A 267 -6.75 14.70 21.79
C GLY A 267 -7.15 15.94 21.00
N HIS A 268 -6.64 17.10 21.39
CA HIS A 268 -6.68 18.30 20.55
C HIS A 268 -5.66 18.27 19.39
N HIS A 269 -4.70 17.34 19.47
CA HIS A 269 -3.68 17.06 18.46
C HIS A 269 -3.63 15.57 18.17
N ILE A 270 -3.01 15.20 17.05
CA ILE A 270 -2.61 13.83 16.77
C ILE A 270 -1.29 13.57 17.50
N VAL A 271 -1.34 12.63 18.44
CA VAL A 271 -0.23 12.31 19.33
C VAL A 271 0.62 11.18 18.74
N ALA A 272 -0.04 10.19 18.14
CA ALA A 272 0.63 9.06 17.50
C ALA A 272 -0.21 8.49 16.37
N LEU A 273 0.48 7.88 15.40
CA LEU A 273 -0.10 7.12 14.30
C LEU A 273 0.66 5.81 14.17
N SER A 274 -0.08 4.75 13.87
CA SER A 274 0.47 3.42 13.63
C SER A 274 -0.30 2.71 12.53
N VAL A 275 0.40 1.85 11.80
CA VAL A 275 -0.10 1.05 10.69
C VAL A 275 0.17 -0.40 11.02
N THR A 276 -0.90 -1.20 11.08
CA THR A 276 -0.79 -2.65 11.16
C THR A 276 -1.08 -3.25 9.78
N TYR A 277 -0.15 -4.05 9.30
CA TYR A 277 -0.20 -4.71 8.01
C TYR A 277 -0.89 -6.08 8.11
N LEU A 278 -1.36 -6.63 6.98
CA LEU A 278 -2.03 -7.93 6.95
C LEU A 278 -1.16 -9.10 7.45
N ASP A 279 0.17 -8.97 7.43
CA ASP A 279 1.09 -9.96 7.99
C ASP A 279 1.22 -9.89 9.53
N GLY A 280 0.58 -8.91 10.17
CA GLY A 280 0.61 -8.65 11.61
C GLY A 280 1.72 -7.69 12.05
N VAL A 281 2.63 -7.29 11.16
CA VAL A 281 3.64 -6.27 11.48
C VAL A 281 2.94 -4.95 11.76
N THR A 282 3.36 -4.27 12.82
CA THR A 282 2.91 -2.93 13.14
C THR A 282 4.09 -1.98 13.12
N SER A 283 3.89 -0.82 12.51
CA SER A 283 4.87 0.26 12.42
C SER A 283 4.19 1.54 12.86
N GLY A 284 4.88 2.42 13.57
CA GLY A 284 4.27 3.65 14.07
C GLY A 284 5.19 4.40 15.01
N ASP A 285 4.84 5.66 15.27
CA ASP A 285 5.58 6.55 16.15
C ASP A 285 4.63 7.56 16.83
N GLY A 286 5.12 8.19 17.89
CA GLY A 286 4.44 9.22 18.65
C GLY A 286 4.32 8.91 20.14
N GLY A 287 3.48 9.68 20.84
CA GLY A 287 3.26 9.55 22.28
C GLY A 287 2.15 8.58 22.67
N ASP A 288 2.12 8.19 23.96
CA ASP A 288 1.14 7.25 24.52
C ASP A 288 -0.06 7.91 25.21
N VAL A 289 -0.23 9.22 25.04
CA VAL A 289 -1.29 10.00 25.71
C VAL A 289 -2.49 10.18 24.78
N GLY A 290 -3.68 10.37 25.36
CA GLY A 290 -4.91 10.69 24.64
C GLY A 290 -5.83 9.49 24.38
N MET A 291 -6.89 9.76 23.62
CA MET A 291 -7.86 8.76 23.19
C MET A 291 -7.28 7.88 22.09
N ALA A 292 -7.56 6.58 22.14
CA ALA A 292 -7.18 5.64 21.09
C ALA A 292 -8.35 5.42 20.12
N GLY A 293 -8.10 5.59 18.83
CA GLY A 293 -9.00 5.25 17.74
C GLY A 293 -8.35 4.19 16.84
N THR A 294 -9.17 3.36 16.21
CA THR A 294 -8.71 2.39 15.21
C THR A 294 -9.59 2.44 13.97
N PHE A 295 -8.97 2.37 12.81
CA PHE A 295 -9.65 2.25 11.53
C PHE A 295 -9.21 0.97 10.82
N THR A 296 -10.05 -0.06 10.93
CA THR A 296 -9.79 -1.38 10.34
C THR A 296 -10.33 -1.44 8.92
N LEU A 297 -9.54 -1.99 7.99
CA LEU A 297 -9.88 -2.18 6.59
C LEU A 297 -10.39 -3.59 6.34
N THR A 298 -11.39 -3.71 5.46
CA THR A 298 -11.90 -5.00 5.00
C THR A 298 -11.09 -5.53 3.80
N GLU A 299 -11.27 -6.80 3.44
CA GLU A 299 -10.58 -7.38 2.28
C GLU A 299 -10.86 -6.57 0.99
N GLY A 300 -9.81 -6.23 0.25
CA GLY A 300 -9.86 -5.39 -0.95
C GLY A 300 -10.21 -3.91 -0.71
N GLU A 301 -10.27 -3.49 0.56
CA GLU A 301 -10.41 -2.09 0.93
C GLU A 301 -9.05 -1.46 1.21
N HIS A 302 -8.80 -0.33 0.58
CA HIS A 302 -7.55 0.41 0.66
C HIS A 302 -7.86 1.87 0.95
N ILE A 303 -6.98 2.54 1.71
CA ILE A 303 -7.09 3.99 1.92
C ILE A 303 -6.63 4.68 0.63
N ALA A 304 -7.51 5.49 0.07
CA ALA A 304 -7.36 6.17 -1.21
C ALA A 304 -7.08 7.67 -1.04
N GLU A 305 -7.56 8.26 0.05
CA GLU A 305 -7.36 9.67 0.36
C GLU A 305 -7.23 9.85 1.87
N ILE A 306 -6.47 10.87 2.25
CA ILE A 306 -6.31 11.29 3.64
C ILE A 306 -6.65 12.77 3.72
N MET A 307 -7.53 13.13 4.64
CA MET A 307 -7.76 14.52 5.00
C MET A 307 -7.02 14.82 6.30
N THR A 308 -6.12 15.79 6.29
CA THR A 308 -5.37 16.26 7.46
C THR A 308 -5.72 17.71 7.76
N CYS A 309 -5.52 18.13 9.00
CA CYS A 309 -5.65 19.53 9.40
C CYS A 309 -4.51 19.88 10.33
N ALA A 310 -3.67 20.85 9.94
CA ALA A 310 -2.49 21.25 10.69
C ALA A 310 -2.46 22.77 10.92
N SER A 311 -1.96 23.19 12.08
CA SER A 311 -1.78 24.57 12.51
C SER A 311 -0.56 24.63 13.41
N ASP A 312 0.16 25.76 13.40
CA ASP A 312 1.22 26.05 14.36
C ASP A 312 2.15 24.84 14.59
N GLU A 313 2.69 24.28 13.49
CA GLU A 313 3.55 23.08 13.44
C GLU A 313 2.95 21.74 13.91
N TRP A 314 1.69 21.65 14.35
CA TRP A 314 1.08 20.41 14.84
C TRP A 314 -0.01 19.86 13.93
N LEU A 315 -0.05 18.54 13.79
CA LEU A 315 -1.17 17.85 13.15
C LEU A 315 -2.33 17.77 14.15
N HIS A 316 -3.43 18.44 13.87
CA HIS A 316 -4.56 18.51 14.79
C HIS A 316 -5.62 17.44 14.56
N ALA A 317 -5.84 17.09 13.29
CA ALA A 317 -6.84 16.10 12.95
C ALA A 317 -6.53 15.33 11.66
N ILE A 318 -7.12 14.15 11.55
CA ILE A 318 -6.97 13.25 10.40
C ILE A 318 -8.25 12.45 10.14
N GLN A 319 -8.55 12.20 8.88
CA GLN A 319 -9.61 11.30 8.41
C GLN A 319 -9.12 10.48 7.22
N PHE A 320 -9.48 9.21 7.18
CA PHE A 320 -9.15 8.28 6.10
C PHE A 320 -10.37 8.02 5.23
N ILE A 321 -10.19 8.04 3.90
CA ILE A 321 -11.23 7.72 2.92
C ILE A 321 -10.74 6.56 2.07
N THR A 322 -11.58 5.55 1.88
CA THR A 322 -11.20 4.31 1.21
C THR A 322 -11.67 4.26 -0.25
N ASN A 323 -11.05 3.37 -1.02
CA ASN A 323 -11.50 2.99 -2.37
C ASN A 323 -12.91 2.36 -2.40
N LYS A 324 -13.53 2.06 -1.25
CA LYS A 324 -14.95 1.64 -1.18
C LYS A 324 -15.89 2.79 -0.83
N GLY A 325 -15.37 4.01 -0.65
CA GLY A 325 -16.12 5.21 -0.32
C GLY A 325 -16.45 5.33 1.18
N ARG A 326 -15.91 4.44 2.02
CA ARG A 326 -16.05 4.53 3.46
C ARG A 326 -15.08 5.58 4.01
N CYS A 327 -15.59 6.45 4.85
CA CYS A 327 -14.77 7.40 5.62
C CYS A 327 -14.62 6.89 7.05
N SER A 328 -13.44 7.07 7.65
CA SER A 328 -13.27 6.91 9.09
C SER A 328 -14.01 8.04 9.84
N ALA A 329 -14.09 7.91 11.16
CA ALA A 329 -14.32 9.07 12.00
C ALA A 329 -13.23 10.13 11.74
N ILE A 330 -13.55 11.38 12.02
CA ILE A 330 -12.53 12.44 12.12
C ILE A 330 -11.89 12.30 13.49
N TYR A 331 -10.60 11.98 13.52
CA TYR A 331 -9.82 11.87 14.75
C TYR A 331 -9.13 13.21 15.03
N GLY A 332 -9.12 13.64 16.29
CA GLY A 332 -8.58 14.93 16.71
C GLY A 332 -9.58 16.08 16.61
N TRP A 333 -9.09 17.32 16.67
CA TRP A 333 -9.92 18.54 16.57
C TRP A 333 -9.50 19.36 15.36
N PHE A 334 -10.44 19.89 14.56
CA PHE A 334 -10.05 20.63 13.35
C PHE A 334 -9.56 22.04 13.72
N GLN A 335 -8.24 22.26 13.68
CA GLN A 335 -7.59 23.56 13.80
C GLN A 335 -6.59 23.75 12.65
N GLY A 336 -6.58 24.95 12.07
CA GLY A 336 -5.79 25.26 10.87
C GLY A 336 -6.56 24.97 9.57
N THR A 337 -5.80 24.74 8.50
CA THR A 337 -6.30 24.55 7.14
C THR A 337 -6.42 23.06 6.84
N PRO A 338 -7.61 22.53 6.48
CA PRO A 338 -7.75 21.18 5.97
C PRO A 338 -7.03 21.00 4.64
N THR A 339 -6.34 19.88 4.47
CA THR A 339 -5.66 19.47 3.24
C THR A 339 -6.06 18.04 2.91
N VAL A 340 -6.26 17.75 1.62
CA VAL A 340 -6.52 16.39 1.14
C VAL A 340 -5.29 15.88 0.39
N SER A 341 -4.73 14.78 0.86
CA SER A 341 -3.58 14.09 0.25
C SER A 341 -4.04 12.79 -0.40
N ARG A 342 -3.63 12.60 -1.66
CA ARG A 342 -3.90 11.40 -2.47
C ARG A 342 -2.90 11.30 -3.62
N SER A 343 -2.70 10.10 -4.14
CA SER A 343 -1.92 9.85 -5.36
C SER A 343 -2.80 9.27 -6.45
N GLU A 344 -2.66 9.76 -7.68
CA GLU A 344 -3.41 9.25 -8.84
C GLU A 344 -3.11 7.77 -9.07
N GLY A 345 -4.15 6.93 -9.11
CA GLY A 345 -4.01 5.47 -9.17
C GLY A 345 -3.29 4.83 -7.97
N GLY A 346 -3.02 5.60 -6.91
CA GLY A 346 -2.30 5.14 -5.73
C GLY A 346 -3.23 4.84 -4.56
N VAL A 347 -2.78 3.92 -3.70
CA VAL A 347 -3.37 3.65 -2.38
C VAL A 347 -2.32 3.76 -1.29
N LEU A 348 -2.74 4.14 -0.10
CA LEU A 348 -1.83 4.29 1.04
C LEU A 348 -1.20 2.95 1.41
N ALA A 349 0.12 2.97 1.56
CA ALA A 349 0.98 1.86 1.91
C ALA A 349 1.70 2.07 3.25
N GLY A 350 1.80 3.30 3.74
CA GLY A 350 2.40 3.64 5.03
C GLY A 350 2.49 5.15 5.20
N PHE A 351 3.15 5.60 6.26
CA PHE A 351 3.43 7.01 6.49
C PHE A 351 4.93 7.31 6.58
N SER A 352 5.29 8.52 6.19
CA SER A 352 6.50 9.19 6.65
C SER A 352 6.06 10.29 7.60
N MET A 353 6.33 10.09 8.88
CA MET A 353 5.83 10.92 9.98
C MET A 353 6.95 11.71 10.58
N ARG A 354 6.65 12.96 10.93
CA ARG A 354 7.53 13.82 11.70
C ARG A 354 6.91 14.02 13.09
N THR A 355 7.70 13.74 14.11
CA THR A 355 7.31 13.92 15.51
C THR A 355 8.28 14.87 16.22
N LYS A 356 7.74 15.70 17.11
CA LYS A 356 8.51 16.69 17.88
C LYS A 356 8.04 16.70 19.32
N LYS A 357 8.95 16.96 20.26
CA LYS A 357 8.62 17.08 21.68
C LYS A 357 7.90 18.40 21.95
N HIS A 358 6.60 18.33 22.25
CA HIS A 358 5.81 19.45 22.71
C HIS A 358 6.13 19.81 24.18
N PRO A 359 6.17 21.10 24.56
CA PRO A 359 6.51 21.54 25.92
C PRO A 359 5.63 20.93 27.03
N GLN A 360 4.36 20.67 26.74
CA GLN A 360 3.36 20.25 27.74
C GLN A 360 2.84 18.82 27.56
N HIS A 361 3.04 18.21 26.39
CA HIS A 361 2.32 16.98 26.00
C HIS A 361 3.23 15.84 25.52
N GLY A 362 4.55 16.02 25.61
CA GLY A 362 5.51 15.02 25.12
C GLY A 362 5.59 15.02 23.59
N TYR A 363 5.98 13.90 22.99
CA TYR A 363 6.09 13.80 21.54
C TYR A 363 4.71 13.79 20.87
N MET A 364 4.54 14.65 19.86
CA MET A 364 3.33 14.76 19.05
C MET A 364 3.69 14.80 17.56
N VAL A 365 2.72 14.44 16.72
CA VAL A 365 2.88 14.44 15.27
C VAL A 365 2.78 15.88 14.75
N THR A 366 3.81 16.31 14.03
CA THR A 366 3.83 17.61 13.34
C THR A 366 3.36 17.47 11.90
N GLU A 367 3.69 16.34 11.26
CA GLU A 367 3.40 16.08 9.85
C GLU A 367 3.23 14.58 9.61
N ALA A 368 2.33 14.21 8.69
CA ALA A 368 2.11 12.84 8.28
C ALA A 368 1.95 12.78 6.76
N ASN A 369 3.02 12.39 6.07
CA ASN A 369 3.05 12.26 4.62
C ASN A 369 2.68 10.83 4.24
N GLY A 370 1.74 10.68 3.30
CA GLY A 370 1.34 9.35 2.84
C GLY A 370 2.39 8.77 1.89
N ILE A 371 2.71 7.49 2.08
CA ILE A 371 3.45 6.68 1.11
C ILE A 371 2.41 5.91 0.29
N TRP A 372 2.38 6.13 -1.02
CA TRP A 372 1.34 5.64 -1.92
C TRP A 372 1.89 4.60 -2.89
N ARG A 373 1.24 3.45 -3.01
CA ARG A 373 1.60 2.40 -3.97
C ARG A 373 0.61 2.26 -5.12
N HIS A 374 1.11 1.92 -6.32
CA HIS A 374 0.35 2.01 -7.58
C HIS A 374 0.05 0.66 -8.26
N ASP A 375 0.33 -0.46 -7.59
CA ASP A 375 0.19 -1.81 -8.15
C ASP A 375 -1.03 -2.57 -7.61
N LEU A 376 -1.80 -2.03 -6.67
CA LEU A 376 -2.88 -2.76 -5.99
C LEU A 376 -4.27 -2.60 -6.61
N ILE A 377 -4.61 -1.42 -7.15
CA ILE A 377 -5.92 -1.18 -7.76
C ILE A 377 -5.76 -0.49 -9.13
N PRO A 378 -6.63 -0.78 -10.10
CA PRO A 378 -6.55 -0.19 -11.44
C PRO A 378 -6.82 1.31 -11.46
N ARG A 379 -7.71 1.75 -10.56
CA ARG A 379 -8.17 3.14 -10.53
C ARG A 379 -8.65 3.49 -9.13
N THR A 380 -8.29 4.67 -8.66
CA THR A 380 -8.80 5.19 -7.40
C THR A 380 -10.13 5.90 -7.66
N PRO A 381 -11.23 5.53 -7.00
CA PRO A 381 -12.49 6.23 -7.18
C PRO A 381 -12.35 7.70 -6.82
N LYS A 382 -12.99 8.58 -7.61
CA LYS A 382 -12.94 10.04 -7.43
C LYS A 382 -11.55 10.67 -7.52
N GLU A 383 -10.57 9.99 -8.10
CA GLU A 383 -9.25 10.57 -8.38
C GLU A 383 -9.32 11.88 -9.21
N SER A 384 -10.35 12.02 -10.06
CA SER A 384 -10.59 13.19 -10.89
C SER A 384 -11.39 14.31 -10.21
N ASP A 385 -11.83 14.13 -8.96
CA ASP A 385 -12.45 15.21 -8.20
C ASP A 385 -11.42 16.32 -7.97
N VAL A 386 -11.81 17.59 -7.94
CA VAL A 386 -10.90 18.72 -7.67
C VAL A 386 -11.37 19.44 -6.42
N TYR A 387 -10.45 19.69 -5.50
CA TYR A 387 -10.74 20.45 -4.29
C TYR A 387 -10.41 21.93 -4.50
N SER A 388 -11.29 22.82 -4.05
CA SER A 388 -10.95 24.23 -3.95
C SER A 388 -9.93 24.49 -2.84
N ASP A 389 -9.44 25.72 -2.75
CA ASP A 389 -8.84 26.20 -1.51
C ASP A 389 -9.84 26.11 -0.35
N TYR A 390 -9.32 26.15 0.87
CA TYR A 390 -10.13 26.30 2.07
C TYR A 390 -10.45 27.78 2.30
N PHE A 391 -11.73 28.11 2.42
CA PHE A 391 -12.21 29.46 2.67
C PHE A 391 -12.83 29.55 4.07
N GLY A 392 -12.24 30.37 4.94
CA GLY A 392 -12.75 30.56 6.29
C GLY A 392 -11.68 30.94 7.30
N ALA A 393 -12.09 31.01 8.56
CA ALA A 393 -11.20 31.23 9.69
C ALA A 393 -10.10 30.19 9.72
N LYS A 394 -8.86 30.57 10.04
CA LYS A 394 -7.73 29.63 10.19
C LYS A 394 -7.54 29.19 11.64
N ASN A 395 -7.66 30.13 12.58
CA ASN A 395 -7.25 29.96 13.98
C ASN A 395 -8.38 29.54 14.93
N GLN A 396 -9.61 29.42 14.44
CA GLN A 396 -10.73 28.98 15.27
C GLN A 396 -10.78 27.46 15.38
N HIS A 397 -11.11 26.94 16.56
CA HIS A 397 -11.40 25.52 16.72
C HIS A 397 -12.85 25.24 16.30
N GLY A 398 -13.09 24.01 15.83
CA GLY A 398 -14.43 23.58 15.45
C GLY A 398 -14.47 22.09 15.14
N GLN A 399 -15.69 21.58 15.05
CA GLN A 399 -15.95 20.23 14.59
C GLN A 399 -15.70 20.17 13.07
N GLY A 400 -14.82 19.26 12.67
CA GLY A 400 -14.64 18.95 11.25
C GLY A 400 -15.88 18.25 10.70
N PHE A 401 -16.22 18.53 9.45
CA PHE A 401 -17.26 17.81 8.72
C PHE A 401 -16.78 17.44 7.33
N ASN A 402 -17.32 16.35 6.79
CA ASN A 402 -17.03 15.90 5.43
C ASN A 402 -18.22 15.13 4.87
N ASP A 403 -18.95 15.74 3.96
CA ASP A 403 -20.14 15.13 3.34
C ASP A 403 -19.78 13.95 2.43
N ARG A 404 -18.48 13.74 2.15
CA ARG A 404 -17.97 12.52 1.51
C ARG A 404 -18.44 11.25 2.21
N ALA A 405 -18.52 11.27 3.54
CA ALA A 405 -18.95 10.15 4.35
C ALA A 405 -20.39 9.71 4.06
N LEU A 406 -21.22 10.63 3.58
CA LEU A 406 -22.61 10.37 3.22
C LEU A 406 -22.75 9.86 1.78
N ILE A 407 -22.01 10.45 0.85
CA ILE A 407 -22.16 10.14 -0.59
C ILE A 407 -21.32 8.95 -1.06
N GLY A 408 -20.25 8.61 -0.33
CA GLY A 408 -19.29 7.58 -0.74
C GLY A 408 -18.80 7.77 -2.17
N ASN A 409 -18.48 6.68 -2.88
CA ASN A 409 -17.97 6.75 -4.27
C ASN A 409 -19.05 7.01 -5.33
N SER A 410 -20.29 7.32 -4.95
CA SER A 410 -21.37 7.40 -5.91
C SER A 410 -21.20 8.56 -6.90
N SER A 411 -21.37 8.26 -8.18
CA SER A 411 -21.51 9.26 -9.24
C SER A 411 -22.97 9.66 -9.48
N SER A 412 -23.95 8.85 -9.04
CA SER A 412 -25.39 9.12 -9.20
C SER A 412 -25.97 10.08 -8.16
N ILE A 413 -25.28 10.25 -7.04
CA ILE A 413 -25.68 11.19 -6.00
C ILE A 413 -25.28 12.61 -6.42
N HIS A 414 -26.18 13.58 -6.27
CA HIS A 414 -25.89 14.98 -6.55
C HIS A 414 -26.69 15.91 -5.63
N ILE A 415 -26.22 17.15 -5.47
CA ILE A 415 -26.90 18.19 -4.69
C ILE A 415 -28.16 18.63 -5.44
N THR A 416 -29.27 18.77 -4.72
CA THR A 416 -30.55 19.26 -5.27
C THR A 416 -31.14 20.41 -4.49
N CYS A 417 -30.66 20.67 -3.27
CA CYS A 417 -31.05 21.84 -2.50
C CYS A 417 -29.92 22.25 -1.56
N VAL A 418 -29.73 23.56 -1.42
CA VAL A 418 -28.85 24.18 -0.43
C VAL A 418 -29.71 24.96 0.55
N GLU A 419 -29.50 24.72 1.83
CA GLU A 419 -30.17 25.44 2.91
C GLU A 419 -29.13 26.17 3.75
N VAL A 420 -29.35 27.45 4.00
CA VAL A 420 -28.42 28.32 4.71
C VAL A 420 -29.16 29.02 5.83
N ARG A 421 -28.51 29.15 7.00
CA ARG A 421 -28.95 30.07 8.05
C ARG A 421 -27.93 31.17 8.23
N ALA A 422 -28.37 32.42 8.20
CA ALA A 422 -27.46 33.55 8.27
C ALA A 422 -28.10 34.80 8.88
N HIS A 423 -27.35 35.52 9.72
CA HIS A 423 -27.73 36.83 10.27
C HIS A 423 -26.47 37.68 10.48
N GLY A 424 -26.07 38.43 9.45
CA GLY A 424 -24.74 39.04 9.38
C GLY A 424 -23.66 38.01 9.04
N GLU A 425 -23.55 36.93 9.80
CA GLU A 425 -22.63 35.81 9.56
C GLU A 425 -23.38 34.56 9.08
N ILE A 426 -22.67 33.62 8.46
CA ILE A 426 -23.21 32.31 8.09
C ILE A 426 -23.19 31.39 9.33
N HIS A 427 -24.37 31.11 9.86
CA HIS A 427 -24.51 30.24 11.03
C HIS A 427 -24.43 28.77 10.65
N SER A 428 -25.07 28.37 9.55
CA SER A 428 -24.98 26.98 9.10
C SER A 428 -25.26 26.81 7.62
N ILE A 429 -24.76 25.71 7.08
CA ILE A 429 -25.10 25.18 5.76
C ILE A 429 -25.58 23.73 5.87
N GLU A 430 -26.52 23.35 5.03
CA GLU A 430 -27.07 22.01 4.96
C GLU A 430 -27.42 21.68 3.50
N PHE A 431 -27.04 20.49 3.02
CA PHE A 431 -27.28 20.07 1.63
C PHE A 431 -28.29 18.93 1.58
N THR A 432 -29.21 18.99 0.62
CA THR A 432 -30.06 17.85 0.25
C THR A 432 -29.50 17.18 -1.00
N TYR A 433 -29.22 15.90 -0.88
CA TYR A 433 -28.72 15.05 -1.95
C TYR A 433 -29.84 14.20 -2.53
N THR A 434 -29.79 13.98 -3.84
CA THR A 434 -30.64 13.00 -4.53
C THR A 434 -29.75 11.91 -5.12
N ASP A 435 -30.03 10.65 -4.78
CA ASP A 435 -29.49 9.50 -5.51
C ASP A 435 -30.46 9.13 -6.64
N THR A 436 -29.98 9.09 -7.88
CA THR A 436 -30.76 8.70 -9.07
C THR A 436 -30.59 7.23 -9.43
N ARG A 437 -29.84 6.45 -8.63
CA ARG A 437 -29.57 5.04 -8.92
C ARG A 437 -30.88 4.25 -9.07
N ASN A 438 -30.94 3.43 -10.12
CA ASN A 438 -32.09 2.59 -10.47
C ASN A 438 -33.40 3.37 -10.72
N GLY A 439 -33.29 4.65 -11.14
CA GLY A 439 -34.46 5.49 -11.45
C GLY A 439 -35.31 5.89 -10.23
N LYS A 440 -34.85 5.61 -9.01
CA LYS A 440 -35.52 6.03 -7.77
C LYS A 440 -34.82 7.26 -7.24
N ASN A 441 -35.47 8.43 -7.31
CA ASN A 441 -34.96 9.70 -6.79
C ASN A 441 -35.04 9.75 -5.26
N ARG A 442 -34.13 9.04 -4.58
CA ARG A 442 -34.08 9.02 -3.12
C ARG A 442 -33.40 10.28 -2.62
N LYS A 443 -34.16 11.13 -1.93
CA LYS A 443 -33.64 12.33 -1.28
C LYS A 443 -33.21 12.03 0.15
N PHE A 444 -32.06 12.54 0.54
CA PHE A 444 -31.62 12.53 1.92
C PHE A 444 -30.82 13.80 2.21
N LYS A 445 -30.83 14.20 3.47
CA LYS A 445 -30.26 15.46 3.93
C LYS A 445 -28.95 15.19 4.65
N ALA A 446 -27.90 15.94 4.34
CA ALA A 446 -26.71 15.94 5.18
C ALA A 446 -27.00 16.54 6.55
N PRO A 447 -26.19 16.22 7.57
CA PRO A 447 -26.21 16.95 8.83
C PRO A 447 -26.06 18.46 8.59
N ARG A 448 -26.71 19.26 9.42
CA ARG A 448 -26.46 20.71 9.46
C ARG A 448 -25.06 20.98 9.97
N HIS A 449 -24.28 21.73 9.21
CA HIS A 449 -22.93 22.16 9.58
C HIS A 449 -22.98 23.58 10.15
N GLY A 450 -22.99 23.69 11.48
CA GLY A 450 -23.04 24.95 12.22
C GLY A 450 -24.27 25.11 13.12
N GLY A 451 -24.55 26.34 13.55
CA GLY A 451 -25.60 26.66 14.52
C GLY A 451 -27.02 26.69 13.94
N SER A 452 -28.02 26.71 14.82
CA SER A 452 -29.45 26.74 14.43
C SER A 452 -30.07 28.14 14.36
N HIS A 453 -29.29 29.20 14.59
CA HIS A 453 -29.78 30.57 14.71
C HIS A 453 -29.84 31.30 13.37
N GLY A 454 -30.62 32.39 13.34
CA GLY A 454 -30.76 33.28 12.19
C GLY A 454 -31.88 32.88 11.19
N PRO A 455 -32.26 33.82 10.31
CA PRO A 455 -33.14 33.58 9.17
C PRO A 455 -32.72 32.35 8.36
N TYR A 456 -33.72 31.63 7.85
CA TYR A 456 -33.56 30.42 7.05
C TYR A 456 -33.76 30.74 5.58
N TYR A 457 -32.83 30.27 4.75
CA TYR A 457 -32.84 30.43 3.31
C TYR A 457 -32.75 29.07 2.64
N ARG A 458 -33.37 28.95 1.47
CA ARG A 458 -33.45 27.72 0.69
C ARG A 458 -33.23 28.01 -0.79
N PHE A 459 -32.38 27.22 -1.44
CA PHE A 459 -32.10 27.28 -2.87
C PHE A 459 -32.25 25.88 -3.48
N ASP A 460 -33.41 25.62 -4.10
CA ASP A 460 -33.67 24.39 -4.82
C ASP A 460 -33.11 24.45 -6.24
N LEU A 461 -32.42 23.38 -6.66
CA LEU A 461 -31.89 23.21 -8.02
C LEU A 461 -32.91 22.47 -8.89
N GLY A 462 -33.10 22.96 -10.11
CA GLY A 462 -33.94 22.34 -11.13
C GLY A 462 -33.33 21.08 -11.74
N GLU A 463 -34.08 20.42 -12.61
CA GLU A 463 -33.58 19.27 -13.36
C GLU A 463 -32.44 19.67 -14.30
N GLY A 464 -31.33 18.92 -14.26
CA GLY A 464 -30.12 19.22 -15.04
C GLY A 464 -29.32 20.44 -14.55
N GLU A 465 -29.78 21.10 -13.48
CA GLU A 465 -29.09 22.23 -12.89
C GLU A 465 -28.16 21.77 -11.77
N HIS A 466 -26.93 22.30 -11.79
CA HIS A 466 -25.94 22.01 -10.76
C HIS A 466 -25.08 23.26 -10.47
N ILE A 467 -24.50 23.28 -9.28
CA ILE A 467 -23.66 24.39 -8.82
C ILE A 467 -22.29 24.28 -9.51
N VAL A 468 -21.85 25.37 -10.14
CA VAL A 468 -20.55 25.50 -10.82
C VAL A 468 -19.70 26.64 -10.26
N SER A 469 -20.23 27.43 -9.34
CA SER A 469 -19.46 28.46 -8.66
C SER A 469 -20.02 28.78 -7.28
N VAL A 470 -19.14 29.14 -6.36
CA VAL A 470 -19.49 29.67 -5.05
C VAL A 470 -18.65 30.92 -4.81
N THR A 471 -19.31 32.02 -4.47
CA THR A 471 -18.67 33.26 -4.05
C THR A 471 -19.06 33.58 -2.62
N GLY A 472 -18.19 34.29 -1.91
CA GLY A 472 -18.47 34.60 -0.53
C GLY A 472 -17.44 35.51 0.11
N LYS A 473 -17.58 35.67 1.42
CA LYS A 473 -16.65 36.40 2.28
C LYS A 473 -16.44 35.65 3.58
N TYR A 474 -15.26 35.80 4.18
CA TYR A 474 -14.95 35.28 5.49
C TYR A 474 -14.11 36.28 6.28
N ASN A 475 -14.20 36.21 7.61
CA ASN A 475 -13.34 36.94 8.53
C ASN A 475 -12.50 35.94 9.35
N ASP A 476 -11.80 36.43 10.38
CA ASP A 476 -10.94 35.60 11.22
C ASP A 476 -11.67 34.50 11.99
N ASN A 477 -13.01 34.55 12.05
CA ASN A 477 -13.82 33.66 12.86
C ASN A 477 -14.80 32.80 12.05
N TRP A 478 -15.44 33.36 11.02
CA TRP A 478 -16.57 32.76 10.34
C TRP A 478 -16.64 33.12 8.86
N LEU A 479 -17.36 32.30 8.09
CA LEU A 479 -17.93 32.72 6.82
C LEU A 479 -19.02 33.76 7.08
N THR A 480 -18.98 34.86 6.33
CA THR A 480 -19.91 35.99 6.50
C THR A 480 -20.86 36.15 5.32
N HIS A 481 -20.44 35.72 4.12
CA HIS A 481 -21.27 35.70 2.91
C HIS A 481 -21.14 34.41 2.12
N LEU A 482 -22.25 33.97 1.52
CA LEU A 482 -22.27 32.91 0.50
C LEU A 482 -23.28 33.21 -0.61
N CYS A 483 -22.91 32.89 -1.84
CA CYS A 483 -23.77 32.90 -3.02
C CYS A 483 -23.37 31.76 -3.96
N PHE A 484 -24.36 31.04 -4.49
CA PHE A 484 -24.17 29.88 -5.35
C PHE A 484 -24.57 30.21 -6.79
N GLY A 485 -23.69 29.96 -7.75
CA GLY A 485 -23.97 30.09 -9.18
C GLY A 485 -24.03 28.73 -9.86
N THR A 486 -24.97 28.59 -10.80
CA THR A 486 -25.28 27.32 -11.48
C THR A 486 -24.83 27.31 -12.94
N ASN A 487 -24.76 26.11 -13.54
CA ASN A 487 -24.45 25.92 -14.95
C ASN A 487 -25.45 26.60 -15.91
N LEU A 488 -26.66 26.89 -15.44
CA LEU A 488 -27.71 27.57 -16.22
C LEU A 488 -27.66 29.10 -16.08
N GLY A 489 -26.62 29.65 -15.43
CA GLY A 489 -26.47 31.08 -15.20
C GLY A 489 -27.35 31.64 -14.08
N ARG A 490 -28.15 30.80 -13.41
CA ARG A 490 -28.94 31.20 -12.24
C ARG A 490 -28.04 31.32 -11.01
N THR A 491 -28.29 32.33 -10.19
CA THR A 491 -27.62 32.54 -8.89
C THR A 491 -28.62 32.46 -7.76
N SER A 492 -28.18 32.01 -6.59
CA SER A 492 -28.93 32.14 -5.35
C SER A 492 -28.98 33.60 -4.89
N GLU A 493 -29.80 33.90 -3.90
CA GLU A 493 -29.63 35.12 -3.11
C GLU A 493 -28.25 35.13 -2.43
N VAL A 494 -27.79 36.32 -2.06
CA VAL A 494 -26.60 36.46 -1.20
C VAL A 494 -27.03 36.27 0.25
N TYR A 495 -26.50 35.23 0.88
CA TYR A 495 -26.76 34.93 2.29
C TYR A 495 -25.76 35.63 3.19
N GLY A 496 -26.22 36.18 4.32
CA GLY A 496 -25.40 36.90 5.29
C GLY A 496 -25.32 38.41 5.03
N GLY A 497 -24.35 39.08 5.66
CA GLY A 497 -24.25 40.55 5.63
C GLY A 497 -22.92 41.15 6.13
N GLY A 498 -22.02 40.35 6.70
CA GLY A 498 -20.80 40.80 7.33
C GLY A 498 -19.66 41.18 6.38
N GLY A 499 -18.68 41.91 6.92
CA GLY A 499 -17.42 42.20 6.21
C GLY A 499 -16.51 40.97 6.11
N GLY A 500 -15.35 41.15 5.47
CA GLY A 500 -14.34 40.10 5.37
C GLY A 500 -13.60 40.08 4.04
N GLU A 501 -12.65 39.17 3.94
CA GLU A 501 -11.94 38.83 2.72
C GLU A 501 -12.88 38.12 1.75
N SER A 502 -12.90 38.54 0.48
CA SER A 502 -13.76 37.94 -0.53
C SER A 502 -13.08 36.77 -1.22
N PHE A 503 -13.85 35.74 -1.55
CA PHE A 503 -13.37 34.59 -2.33
C PHE A 503 -14.34 34.23 -3.45
N SER A 504 -13.82 33.50 -4.43
CA SER A 504 -14.58 32.93 -5.53
C SER A 504 -13.99 31.58 -5.91
N ALA A 505 -14.75 30.52 -5.67
CA ALA A 505 -14.45 29.17 -6.14
C ALA A 505 -15.26 28.89 -7.40
N ARG A 506 -14.59 28.62 -8.52
CA ARG A 506 -15.25 28.18 -9.77
C ARG A 506 -14.88 26.74 -10.05
N ALA A 507 -15.86 25.99 -10.54
CA ALA A 507 -15.64 24.64 -11.01
C ALA A 507 -14.61 24.66 -12.16
N PRO A 508 -13.58 23.80 -12.11
CA PRO A 508 -12.70 23.62 -13.25
C PRO A 508 -13.46 22.99 -14.43
N LEU A 509 -12.87 23.08 -15.62
CA LEU A 509 -13.38 22.36 -16.78
C LEU A 509 -12.90 20.90 -16.72
N GLY A 510 -13.81 19.96 -16.97
CA GLY A 510 -13.46 18.56 -17.17
C GLY A 510 -12.88 18.30 -18.56
N GLU A 511 -12.47 17.06 -18.82
CA GLU A 511 -11.87 16.63 -20.11
C GLU A 511 -12.80 16.86 -21.31
N ASN A 512 -14.11 16.84 -21.08
CA ASN A 512 -15.13 17.11 -22.10
C ASN A 512 -15.36 18.62 -22.36
N GLY A 513 -14.58 19.50 -21.72
CA GLY A 513 -14.72 20.95 -21.80
C GLY A 513 -15.92 21.53 -21.05
N LYS A 514 -16.72 20.71 -20.36
CA LYS A 514 -17.84 21.16 -19.52
C LYS A 514 -17.35 21.48 -18.10
N SER A 515 -17.99 22.45 -17.45
CA SER A 515 -17.74 22.71 -16.03
C SER A 515 -18.04 21.47 -15.19
N MET A 516 -17.18 21.17 -14.24
CA MET A 516 -17.47 20.20 -13.19
C MET A 516 -18.63 20.70 -12.31
N ARG A 517 -19.24 19.79 -11.55
CA ARG A 517 -20.30 20.14 -10.60
C ARG A 517 -19.82 20.05 -9.17
N LEU A 518 -20.37 20.89 -8.29
CA LEU A 518 -20.16 20.75 -6.85
C LEU A 518 -20.80 19.44 -6.39
N GLN A 519 -19.98 18.50 -5.92
CA GLN A 519 -20.43 17.18 -5.52
C GLN A 519 -20.70 17.12 -4.01
N TYR A 520 -19.81 17.69 -3.20
CA TYR A 520 -19.94 17.73 -1.74
C TYR A 520 -19.06 18.82 -1.16
N VAL A 521 -19.20 19.03 0.15
CA VAL A 521 -18.37 19.97 0.91
C VAL A 521 -17.71 19.27 2.08
N LEU A 522 -16.57 19.81 2.48
CA LEU A 522 -15.90 19.48 3.73
C LEU A 522 -15.43 20.77 4.38
N GLY A 523 -15.19 20.76 5.68
CA GLY A 523 -14.79 21.98 6.36
C GLY A 523 -14.89 21.89 7.86
N ARG A 524 -15.14 23.04 8.48
CA ARG A 524 -15.20 23.20 9.92
C ARG A 524 -16.39 24.04 10.34
N CYS A 525 -17.05 23.62 11.41
CA CYS A 525 -18.17 24.34 12.00
C CYS A 525 -18.15 24.28 13.53
N GLY A 526 -18.93 25.16 14.15
CA GLY A 526 -19.16 25.23 15.59
C GLY A 526 -20.51 25.91 15.84
N LEU A 527 -20.50 27.03 16.57
CA LEU A 527 -21.70 27.88 16.68
C LEU A 527 -22.08 28.55 15.35
N GLY A 528 -21.11 28.72 14.46
CA GLY A 528 -21.27 29.18 13.08
C GLY A 528 -20.52 28.28 12.10
N LEU A 529 -20.55 28.63 10.81
CA LEU A 529 -19.74 27.97 9.80
C LEU A 529 -18.35 28.64 9.74
N ASN A 530 -17.32 27.97 10.27
CA ASN A 530 -15.97 28.55 10.35
C ASN A 530 -15.32 28.65 8.97
N GLY A 531 -15.47 27.60 8.16
CA GLY A 531 -14.91 27.56 6.82
C GLY A 531 -15.25 26.29 6.06
N VAL A 532 -15.06 26.34 4.75
CA VAL A 532 -15.50 25.31 3.81
C VAL A 532 -14.50 25.13 2.67
N MET A 533 -14.44 23.92 2.17
CA MET A 533 -13.77 23.51 0.95
C MET A 533 -14.80 22.80 0.06
N PHE A 534 -14.73 23.08 -1.23
CA PHE A 534 -15.66 22.58 -2.23
C PHE A 534 -15.01 21.47 -3.04
N ALA A 535 -15.68 20.32 -3.16
CA ALA A 535 -15.22 19.21 -3.99
C ALA A 535 -16.02 19.14 -5.29
N TRP A 536 -15.34 19.39 -6.40
CA TRP A 536 -15.88 19.38 -7.75
C TRP A 536 -15.68 18.01 -8.38
N THR A 537 -16.70 17.42 -9.00
CA THR A 537 -16.59 16.15 -9.73
C THR A 537 -16.90 16.36 -11.21
N PRO A 538 -16.25 15.63 -12.14
CA PRO A 538 -16.67 15.60 -13.52
C PRO A 538 -18.15 15.23 -13.65
N ASP A 539 -18.85 15.90 -14.56
CA ASP A 539 -20.25 15.59 -14.84
C ASP A 539 -20.42 14.11 -15.24
N LEU A 540 -21.59 13.56 -14.91
CA LEU A 540 -22.00 12.26 -15.45
C LEU A 540 -22.06 12.36 -16.98
N PRO A 541 -21.58 11.35 -17.72
CA PRO A 541 -21.80 11.28 -19.17
C PRO A 541 -23.28 11.26 -19.54
#